data_AF-A0A2K4KKA5-F1
#
_entry.id   AF-A0A2K4KKA5-F1
#
_cell.length_a   1.000
_cell.length_b   1.000
_cell.length_c   1.000
_cell.angle_alpha   90.00
_cell.angle_beta   90.00
_cell.angle_gamma   90.00
#
_symmetry.space_group_name_H-M   'P 1'
#
loop_
_entity.id
_entity.type
_entity.pdbx_description
1 polymer ?
#
loop_
_entity_poly.entity_id
_entity_poly.type
_entity_poly.pdbx_seq_one_letter_code
_entity_poly.pdbx_strand_id
1 'polypeptide(L)'
;MSAHLIDDRFVLPHLRGLAGLNSNSGKRYFSAAEVDLDSYDSIIVCASGGKDSIACHLRLLELGVDLSRVEFWHHDVDGNEGSQLMDWTFMRDYNRKLAQALNVPLYFSWLDGGFEGEMLKEQSYSRPHKVETPDGLITLERDSRRAQPGTRLRFPQLSPSLQTRWCSAALKIDVGRRALNNQSRFENKRTLFITGERREESSNRAKYNQFEPHACDRRTGRLGRSVDSWRPILHWSEEDVWAILERHRVAPPVPYRLGWSRSSCMTCIYNSPRVWATIAKYFPERSREIADHEDRFGVTISRSRINVIDLGATAQALIIDDQEALRQAAESTYQLPVILPAGTQWQLPIGAFNGEKCGSD
;
A
#
# COMPACT_ATOMS: atom_id res chain seq x y z
N MET A 1 23.10 -20.36 -15.54
CA MET A 1 22.75 -18.93 -15.61
C MET A 1 21.71 -18.65 -14.53
N SER A 2 22.06 -17.87 -13.48
CA SER A 2 21.23 -17.76 -12.27
C SER A 2 20.06 -16.78 -12.42
N ALA A 3 18.94 -17.10 -11.77
CA ALA A 3 17.65 -16.40 -11.82
C ALA A 3 17.75 -14.88 -11.55
N HIS A 4 18.80 -14.43 -10.88
CA HIS A 4 19.05 -13.03 -10.55
C HIS A 4 19.52 -12.18 -11.74
N LEU A 5 19.95 -12.77 -12.87
CA LEU A 5 20.33 -11.99 -14.08
C LEU A 5 19.10 -11.42 -14.82
N ILE A 6 17.91 -11.90 -14.48
CA ILE A 6 16.65 -11.50 -15.11
C ILE A 6 16.07 -10.25 -14.44
N ASP A 7 16.25 -10.08 -13.12
CA ASP A 7 15.63 -8.96 -12.41
C ASP A 7 16.23 -7.60 -12.80
N ASP A 8 17.55 -7.41 -12.79
CA ASP A 8 18.10 -6.06 -13.04
C ASP A 8 18.18 -5.66 -14.52
N ARG A 9 18.32 -6.62 -15.44
CA ARG A 9 18.38 -6.34 -16.88
C ARG A 9 17.02 -6.22 -17.56
N PHE A 10 15.98 -6.83 -16.99
CA PHE A 10 14.64 -6.78 -17.59
C PHE A 10 13.67 -5.92 -16.79
N VAL A 11 13.69 -5.90 -15.45
CA VAL A 11 12.58 -5.31 -14.68
C VAL A 11 12.55 -3.78 -14.70
N LEU A 12 13.70 -3.11 -14.53
CA LEU A 12 13.76 -1.64 -14.53
C LEU A 12 13.56 -1.03 -15.93
N PRO A 13 14.05 -1.63 -17.03
CA PRO A 13 13.67 -1.24 -18.39
C PRO A 13 12.24 -1.65 -18.79
N HIS A 14 11.68 -2.76 -18.28
CA HIS A 14 10.30 -3.16 -18.59
C HIS A 14 9.26 -2.24 -17.96
N LEU A 15 9.60 -1.54 -16.86
CA LEU A 15 8.81 -0.41 -16.35
C LEU A 15 8.86 0.83 -17.26
N ARG A 16 9.87 0.97 -18.14
CA ARG A 16 9.93 2.00 -19.18
C ARG A 16 9.22 1.58 -20.48
N GLY A 17 8.98 0.28 -20.68
CA GLY A 17 8.34 -0.29 -21.87
C GLY A 17 6.83 -0.54 -21.77
N LEU A 18 6.15 -0.11 -20.69
CA LEU A 18 4.69 -0.28 -20.50
C LEU A 18 3.81 0.61 -21.42
N ALA A 19 4.34 1.01 -22.57
CA ALA A 19 3.61 1.49 -23.72
C ALA A 19 3.96 0.62 -24.95
N GLY A 20 3.78 -0.70 -24.85
CA GLY A 20 3.85 -1.58 -26.02
C GLY A 20 4.46 -2.97 -25.78
N LEU A 21 3.60 -3.98 -25.95
CA LEU A 21 3.87 -5.35 -26.43
C LEU A 21 4.25 -6.47 -25.42
N ASN A 22 3.23 -7.30 -25.16
CA ASN A 22 3.13 -8.77 -25.21
C ASN A 22 4.40 -9.64 -25.09
N SER A 23 4.45 -10.43 -24.03
CA SER A 23 4.46 -11.91 -24.10
C SER A 23 4.44 -12.52 -22.69
N ASN A 24 3.23 -12.77 -22.16
CA ASN A 24 3.04 -13.74 -21.08
C ASN A 24 1.87 -14.62 -21.51
N SER A 25 2.03 -15.93 -21.43
CA SER A 25 1.06 -16.94 -21.87
C SER A 25 -0.23 -17.00 -21.02
N GLY A 26 -0.50 -15.97 -20.23
CA GLY A 26 -1.76 -15.79 -19.50
C GLY A 26 -2.60 -14.68 -20.11
N LYS A 27 -3.90 -14.95 -20.22
CA LYS A 27 -4.86 -13.98 -20.76
C LYS A 27 -4.95 -12.76 -19.83
N ARG A 28 -4.98 -11.57 -20.43
CA ARG A 28 -5.26 -10.30 -19.75
C ARG A 28 -6.70 -9.93 -20.02
N TYR A 29 -7.40 -9.46 -18.99
CA TYR A 29 -8.80 -9.11 -19.09
C TYR A 29 -8.99 -7.70 -18.55
N PHE A 30 -9.46 -6.82 -19.44
CA PHE A 30 -9.86 -5.48 -19.04
C PHE A 30 -10.97 -5.55 -17.99
N SER A 31 -11.94 -6.44 -18.20
CA SER A 31 -12.97 -6.79 -17.22
C SER A 31 -13.04 -8.30 -17.08
N ALA A 32 -13.08 -8.77 -15.83
CA ALA A 32 -13.15 -10.18 -15.45
C ALA A 32 -14.29 -10.32 -14.44
N ALA A 33 -15.52 -10.49 -14.97
CA ALA A 33 -16.73 -10.62 -14.15
C ALA A 33 -16.70 -11.90 -13.31
N GLU A 34 -16.15 -12.97 -13.87
CA GLU A 34 -15.98 -14.26 -13.22
C GLU A 34 -14.49 -14.62 -13.18
N VAL A 35 -14.02 -15.04 -12.01
CA VAL A 35 -12.69 -15.60 -11.79
C VAL A 35 -12.90 -16.90 -11.03
N ASP A 36 -12.32 -17.99 -11.53
CA ASP A 36 -12.33 -19.29 -10.86
C ASP A 36 -11.37 -19.24 -9.65
N LEU A 37 -11.91 -18.88 -8.49
CA LEU A 37 -11.15 -18.72 -7.24
C LEU A 37 -10.74 -20.06 -6.64
N ASP A 38 -11.49 -21.13 -6.88
CA ASP A 38 -11.20 -22.47 -6.37
C ASP A 38 -9.95 -23.07 -7.00
N SER A 39 -9.56 -22.57 -8.18
CA SER A 39 -8.34 -22.96 -8.88
C SER A 39 -7.03 -22.46 -8.27
N TYR A 40 -7.08 -21.64 -7.21
CA TYR A 40 -5.90 -21.12 -6.52
C TYR A 40 -5.63 -21.85 -5.21
N ASP A 41 -4.36 -22.17 -4.98
CA ASP A 41 -3.86 -22.77 -3.74
C ASP A 41 -3.66 -21.73 -2.64
N SER A 42 -3.46 -20.46 -3.02
CA SER A 42 -3.25 -19.35 -2.08
C SER A 42 -3.78 -18.05 -2.67
N ILE A 43 -4.46 -17.26 -1.84
CA ILE A 43 -5.02 -15.97 -2.18
C ILE A 43 -4.43 -14.93 -1.22
N ILE A 44 -3.64 -14.02 -1.75
CA ILE A 44 -2.97 -12.98 -0.99
C ILE A 44 -3.72 -11.67 -1.19
N VAL A 45 -4.24 -11.07 -0.12
CA VAL A 45 -4.84 -9.74 -0.15
C VAL A 45 -3.84 -8.73 0.40
N CYS A 46 -3.49 -7.71 -0.40
CA CYS A 46 -2.68 -6.59 0.08
C CYS A 46 -3.50 -5.72 1.04
N ALA A 47 -3.30 -5.92 2.34
CA ALA A 47 -4.01 -5.23 3.40
C ALA A 47 -3.31 -3.89 3.71
N SER A 48 -3.83 -2.80 3.14
CA SER A 48 -3.30 -1.45 3.42
C SER A 48 -3.86 -0.81 4.69
N GLY A 49 -4.91 -1.41 5.26
CA GLY A 49 -5.75 -0.79 6.29
C GLY A 49 -6.70 0.30 5.77
N GLY A 50 -6.76 0.52 4.44
CA GLY A 50 -7.75 1.37 3.79
C GLY A 50 -9.03 0.62 3.41
N LYS A 51 -10.11 1.38 3.19
CA LYS A 51 -11.44 0.85 2.87
C LYS A 51 -11.44 -0.10 1.66
N ASP A 52 -10.64 0.20 0.64
CA ASP A 52 -10.64 -0.57 -0.61
C ASP A 52 -9.98 -1.94 -0.42
N SER A 53 -8.88 -2.03 0.33
CA SER A 53 -8.27 -3.34 0.66
C SER A 53 -9.16 -4.19 1.56
N ILE A 54 -9.91 -3.57 2.47
CA ILE A 54 -10.88 -4.26 3.31
C ILE A 54 -12.03 -4.80 2.45
N ALA A 55 -12.59 -3.96 1.58
CA ALA A 55 -13.66 -4.34 0.65
C ALA A 55 -13.25 -5.49 -0.28
N CYS A 56 -11.98 -5.55 -0.72
CA CYS A 56 -11.48 -6.71 -1.46
C CYS A 56 -11.67 -8.02 -0.69
N HIS A 57 -11.31 -8.06 0.60
CA HIS A 57 -11.48 -9.25 1.42
C HIS A 57 -12.95 -9.57 1.68
N LEU A 58 -13.76 -8.57 2.04
CA LEU A 58 -15.20 -8.77 2.26
C LEU A 58 -15.90 -9.29 1.00
N ARG A 59 -15.45 -8.87 -0.19
CA ARG A 59 -15.92 -9.41 -1.45
C ARG A 59 -15.55 -10.89 -1.63
N LEU A 60 -14.37 -11.34 -1.21
CA LEU A 60 -14.04 -12.77 -1.22
C LEU A 60 -14.98 -13.57 -0.30
N LEU A 61 -15.30 -13.01 0.87
CA LEU A 61 -16.26 -13.60 1.80
C LEU A 61 -17.65 -13.71 1.17
N GLU A 62 -18.16 -12.66 0.52
CA GLU A 62 -19.46 -12.69 -0.19
C GLU A 62 -19.46 -13.64 -1.40
N LEU A 63 -18.29 -13.88 -2.01
CA LEU A 63 -18.12 -14.86 -3.10
C LEU A 63 -17.99 -16.31 -2.61
N GLY A 64 -17.99 -16.55 -1.29
CA GLY A 64 -17.94 -17.90 -0.73
C GLY A 64 -16.57 -18.58 -0.83
N VAL A 65 -15.49 -17.80 -0.92
CA VAL A 65 -14.13 -18.33 -0.99
C VAL A 65 -13.77 -19.10 0.29
N ASP A 66 -13.10 -20.24 0.14
CA ASP A 66 -12.45 -20.95 1.24
C ASP A 66 -11.37 -20.07 1.88
N LEU A 67 -11.72 -19.45 3.02
CA LEU A 67 -10.85 -18.51 3.73
C LEU A 67 -9.58 -19.16 4.28
N SER A 68 -9.50 -20.50 4.38
CA SER A 68 -8.27 -21.18 4.77
C SER A 68 -7.10 -20.97 3.78
N ARG A 69 -7.42 -20.53 2.57
CA ARG A 69 -6.44 -20.19 1.51
C ARG A 69 -6.10 -18.71 1.45
N VAL A 70 -6.79 -17.87 2.23
CA VAL A 70 -6.65 -16.42 2.20
C VAL A 70 -5.65 -15.97 3.26
N GLU A 71 -4.75 -15.08 2.90
CA GLU A 71 -3.84 -14.42 3.83
C GLU A 71 -3.68 -12.94 3.49
N PHE A 72 -3.39 -12.13 4.52
CA PHE A 72 -3.12 -10.71 4.39
C PHE A 72 -1.63 -10.44 4.35
N TRP A 73 -1.23 -9.59 3.42
CA TRP A 73 0.12 -9.03 3.36
C TRP A 73 0.05 -7.53 3.60
N HIS A 74 0.77 -7.06 4.62
CA HIS A 74 0.97 -5.64 4.88
C HIS A 74 2.44 -5.27 4.62
N HIS A 75 2.65 -4.12 3.98
CA HIS A 75 3.98 -3.59 3.73
C HIS A 75 4.23 -2.38 4.64
N ASP A 76 5.08 -2.53 5.66
CA ASP A 76 5.39 -1.41 6.56
C ASP A 76 6.27 -0.40 5.84
N VAL A 77 5.66 0.73 5.48
CA VAL A 77 6.33 1.76 4.68
C VAL A 77 7.51 2.38 5.44
N ASP A 78 7.36 2.61 6.73
CA ASP A 78 8.42 3.17 7.60
C ASP A 78 9.35 2.11 8.20
N GLY A 79 9.20 0.84 7.80
CA GLY A 79 9.96 -0.25 8.37
C GLY A 79 9.46 -0.66 9.74
N ASN A 80 10.27 -1.46 10.45
CA ASN A 80 9.96 -1.92 11.81
C ASN A 80 11.12 -1.61 12.77
N GLU A 81 11.95 -0.63 12.41
CA GLU A 81 13.13 -0.19 13.15
C GLU A 81 12.88 1.08 13.98
N GLY A 82 11.64 1.61 13.99
CA GLY A 82 11.20 2.67 14.88
C GLY A 82 10.89 4.02 14.23
N SER A 83 11.11 4.19 12.93
CA SER A 83 10.68 5.41 12.22
C SER A 83 9.15 5.47 12.13
N GLN A 84 8.60 6.68 12.20
CA GLN A 84 7.19 6.98 12.01
C GLN A 84 7.01 8.14 11.02
N LEU A 85 7.98 8.34 10.12
CA LEU A 85 8.03 9.55 9.29
C LEU A 85 6.80 9.68 8.39
N MET A 86 6.31 8.58 7.81
CA MET A 86 5.28 8.60 6.77
C MET A 86 3.92 8.08 7.22
N ASP A 87 3.87 6.87 7.75
CA ASP A 87 2.63 6.12 7.95
C ASP A 87 1.90 6.48 9.25
N TRP A 88 0.65 6.06 9.36
CA TRP A 88 -0.08 6.21 10.62
C TRP A 88 0.53 5.32 11.69
N THR A 89 0.80 5.88 12.87
CA THR A 89 1.53 5.21 13.95
C THR A 89 0.87 3.91 14.40
N PHE A 90 -0.46 3.82 14.34
CA PHE A 90 -1.22 2.62 14.69
C PHE A 90 -1.37 1.60 13.54
N MET A 91 -0.98 1.91 12.30
CA MET A 91 -1.42 1.15 11.11
C MET A 91 -1.02 -0.33 11.18
N ARG A 92 0.17 -0.61 11.72
CA ARG A 92 0.65 -1.98 11.94
C ARG A 92 -0.28 -2.75 12.88
N ASP A 93 -0.60 -2.18 14.03
CA ASP A 93 -1.46 -2.83 15.04
C ASP A 93 -2.92 -2.89 14.60
N TYR A 94 -3.40 -1.88 13.87
CA TYR A 94 -4.73 -1.91 13.23
C TYR A 94 -4.88 -3.09 12.30
N ASN A 95 -3.92 -3.32 11.39
CA ASN A 95 -3.98 -4.47 10.49
C ASN A 95 -3.93 -5.80 11.26
N ARG A 96 -3.18 -5.91 12.37
CA ARG A 96 -3.22 -7.11 13.24
C ARG A 96 -4.62 -7.35 13.80
N LYS A 97 -5.23 -6.32 14.40
CA LYS A 97 -6.58 -6.44 14.99
C LYS A 97 -7.64 -6.75 13.94
N LEU A 98 -7.54 -6.12 12.77
CA LEU A 98 -8.42 -6.40 11.64
C LEU A 98 -8.28 -7.85 11.17
N ALA A 99 -7.06 -8.33 10.97
CA ALA A 99 -6.78 -9.71 10.56
C ALA A 99 -7.29 -10.72 11.60
N GLN A 100 -7.08 -10.45 12.89
CA GLN A 100 -7.59 -11.27 13.99
C GLN A 100 -9.12 -11.32 14.00
N ALA A 101 -9.78 -10.16 13.86
CA ALA A 101 -11.25 -10.09 13.85
C ALA A 101 -11.87 -10.81 12.66
N LEU A 102 -11.16 -10.86 11.52
CA LEU A 102 -11.57 -11.56 10.31
C LEU A 102 -11.08 -13.02 10.25
N ASN A 103 -10.32 -13.47 11.26
CA ASN A 103 -9.70 -14.79 11.33
C ASN A 103 -8.82 -15.12 10.09
N VAL A 104 -8.02 -14.15 9.66
CA VAL A 104 -7.11 -14.27 8.51
C VAL A 104 -5.66 -14.15 8.97
N PRO A 105 -4.74 -15.03 8.54
CA PRO A 105 -3.30 -14.87 8.79
C PRO A 105 -2.78 -13.55 8.21
N LEU A 106 -1.91 -12.84 8.94
CA LEU A 106 -1.28 -11.59 8.49
C LEU A 106 0.24 -11.73 8.52
N TYR A 107 0.88 -11.33 7.43
CA TYR A 107 2.32 -11.27 7.30
C TYR A 107 2.79 -9.87 6.96
N PHE A 108 3.75 -9.37 7.73
CA PHE A 108 4.39 -8.10 7.48
C PHE A 108 5.62 -8.25 6.59
N SER A 109 5.93 -7.21 5.82
CA SER A 109 7.18 -7.13 5.08
C SER A 109 7.60 -5.69 4.90
N TRP A 110 8.91 -5.44 4.90
CA TRP A 110 9.44 -4.08 4.82
C TRP A 110 10.85 -4.05 4.24
N LEU A 111 11.27 -2.86 3.83
CA LEU A 111 12.67 -2.55 3.59
C LEU A 111 13.28 -2.17 4.94
N ASP A 112 14.41 -2.77 5.33
CA ASP A 112 15.12 -2.41 6.57
C ASP A 112 15.42 -0.90 6.58
N GLY A 113 15.03 -0.22 7.67
CA GLY A 113 15.12 1.23 7.82
C GLY A 113 13.99 2.01 7.13
N GLY A 114 13.10 1.32 6.42
CA GLY A 114 11.89 1.87 5.86
C GLY A 114 12.08 3.03 4.89
N PHE A 115 11.05 3.87 4.80
CA PHE A 115 11.05 5.07 3.98
C PHE A 115 12.22 5.98 4.33
N GLU A 116 12.40 6.29 5.61
CA GLU A 116 13.41 7.24 6.06
C GLU A 116 14.82 6.73 5.80
N GLY A 117 15.11 5.47 6.11
CA GLY A 117 16.40 4.85 5.82
C GLY A 117 16.73 4.83 4.33
N GLU A 118 15.75 4.57 3.47
CA GLU A 118 15.93 4.63 2.01
C GLU A 118 16.03 6.07 1.48
N MET A 119 15.33 7.02 2.11
CA MET A 119 15.41 8.45 1.82
C MET A 119 16.78 9.03 2.15
N LEU A 120 17.32 8.66 3.30
CA LEU A 120 18.60 9.15 3.83
C LEU A 120 19.82 8.43 3.27
N LYS A 121 19.61 7.48 2.35
CA LYS A 121 20.68 6.76 1.68
C LYS A 121 21.61 7.70 0.91
N GLU A 122 22.89 7.63 1.23
CA GLU A 122 23.96 8.41 0.59
C GLU A 122 25.12 7.48 0.23
N GLN A 123 25.55 7.51 -1.04
CA GLN A 123 26.65 6.70 -1.59
C GLN A 123 26.62 5.23 -1.13
N SER A 124 25.43 4.64 -1.06
CA SER A 124 25.21 3.32 -0.49
C SER A 124 24.13 2.54 -1.24
N TYR A 125 24.04 1.25 -0.94
CA TYR A 125 23.02 0.36 -1.47
C TYR A 125 21.75 0.45 -0.65
N SER A 126 20.61 0.18 -1.27
CA SER A 126 19.38 -0.07 -0.50
C SER A 126 19.62 -1.21 0.48
N ARG A 127 18.96 -1.16 1.63
CA ARG A 127 19.10 -2.19 2.66
C ARG A 127 18.35 -3.49 2.31
N PRO A 128 18.55 -4.57 3.07
CA PRO A 128 17.82 -5.82 2.87
C PRO A 128 16.32 -5.65 3.05
N HIS A 129 15.53 -6.58 2.51
CA HIS A 129 14.12 -6.68 2.89
C HIS A 129 13.92 -7.69 4.01
N LYS A 130 12.90 -7.45 4.81
CA LYS A 130 12.40 -8.35 5.84
C LYS A 130 11.02 -8.81 5.40
N VAL A 131 10.75 -10.10 5.47
CA VAL A 131 9.46 -10.68 5.06
C VAL A 131 9.09 -11.72 6.10
N GLU A 132 7.96 -11.51 6.78
CA GLU A 132 7.37 -12.53 7.64
C GLU A 132 6.69 -13.59 6.77
N THR A 133 6.79 -14.84 7.20
CA THR A 133 6.24 -16.01 6.54
C THR A 133 5.65 -16.95 7.60
N PRO A 134 4.85 -17.97 7.23
CA PRO A 134 4.41 -18.99 8.17
C PRO A 134 5.57 -19.66 8.93
N ASP A 135 6.75 -19.74 8.31
CA ASP A 135 7.94 -20.41 8.85
C ASP A 135 8.86 -19.44 9.63
N GLY A 136 8.46 -18.17 9.78
CA GLY A 136 9.22 -17.12 10.46
C GLY A 136 9.71 -16.00 9.55
N LEU A 137 10.63 -15.18 10.06
CA LEU A 137 11.14 -13.99 9.37
C LEU A 137 12.31 -14.32 8.45
N ILE A 138 12.18 -14.02 7.16
CA ILE A 138 13.28 -14.10 6.20
C ILE A 138 13.92 -12.72 5.99
N THR A 139 15.26 -12.67 5.91
CA THR A 139 16.01 -11.49 5.49
C THR A 139 16.54 -11.70 4.08
N LEU A 140 16.15 -10.81 3.16
CA LEU A 140 16.49 -10.88 1.75
C LEU A 140 17.55 -9.82 1.43
N GLU A 141 18.81 -10.23 1.51
CA GLU A 141 19.99 -9.41 1.20
C GLU A 141 19.95 -8.81 -0.20
N ARG A 142 20.59 -7.64 -0.39
CA ARG A 142 20.68 -6.98 -1.70
C ARG A 142 21.92 -7.49 -2.43
N ASP A 143 21.77 -7.80 -3.72
CA ASP A 143 22.91 -8.18 -4.55
C ASP A 143 23.71 -6.94 -4.95
N SER A 144 24.74 -6.60 -4.17
CA SER A 144 25.63 -5.47 -4.43
C SER A 144 26.56 -5.69 -5.62
N ARG A 145 26.67 -6.91 -6.16
CA ARG A 145 27.57 -7.22 -7.29
C ARG A 145 27.10 -6.62 -8.62
N ARG A 146 25.80 -6.30 -8.73
CA ARG A 146 25.16 -5.82 -9.97
C ARG A 146 24.54 -4.43 -9.84
N ALA A 147 24.46 -3.92 -8.62
CA ALA A 147 24.05 -2.55 -8.35
C ALA A 147 25.29 -1.66 -8.19
N GLN A 148 25.09 -0.36 -8.38
CA GLN A 148 26.04 0.66 -7.96
C GLN A 148 25.49 1.37 -6.71
N PRO A 149 26.36 1.83 -5.79
CA PRO A 149 25.92 2.70 -4.70
C PRO A 149 25.22 3.94 -5.27
N GLY A 150 24.20 4.42 -4.55
CA GLY A 150 23.43 5.58 -4.98
C GLY A 150 23.07 6.50 -3.82
N THR A 151 22.73 7.73 -4.17
CA THR A 151 22.27 8.75 -3.23
C THR A 151 20.82 9.11 -3.53
N ARG A 152 20.01 9.24 -2.50
CA ARG A 152 18.62 9.70 -2.61
C ARG A 152 18.48 11.12 -2.09
N LEU A 153 18.61 11.33 -0.77
CA LEU A 153 18.58 12.63 -0.08
C LEU A 153 17.50 13.59 -0.60
N ARG A 154 16.30 13.04 -0.82
CA ARG A 154 15.11 13.79 -1.24
C ARG A 154 13.86 12.92 -1.12
N PHE A 155 12.73 13.58 -0.89
CA PHE A 155 11.42 12.94 -0.93
C PHE A 155 11.03 12.46 -2.35
N PRO A 156 10.14 11.47 -2.46
CA PRO A 156 9.51 11.12 -3.73
C PRO A 156 8.60 12.25 -4.19
N GLN A 157 8.33 12.32 -5.49
CA GLN A 157 7.49 13.38 -6.07
C GLN A 157 6.22 12.79 -6.69
N LEU A 158 5.15 13.59 -6.77
CA LEU A 158 3.88 13.18 -7.38
C LEU A 158 4.06 12.89 -8.87
N SER A 159 4.34 11.65 -9.26
CA SER A 159 4.58 11.28 -10.66
C SER A 159 3.94 9.95 -11.00
N PRO A 160 3.48 9.76 -12.25
CA PRO A 160 3.19 8.42 -12.78
C PRO A 160 4.44 7.53 -12.78
N SER A 161 5.64 8.11 -12.91
CA SER A 161 6.89 7.36 -12.90
C SER A 161 7.20 6.81 -11.51
N LEU A 162 7.26 5.48 -11.39
CA LEU A 162 7.68 4.78 -10.18
C LEU A 162 9.15 5.03 -9.80
N GLN A 163 9.99 5.48 -10.73
CA GLN A 163 11.37 5.89 -10.41
C GLN A 163 11.37 7.19 -9.59
N THR A 164 10.46 8.11 -9.91
CA THR A 164 10.29 9.39 -9.21
C THR A 164 9.44 9.21 -7.95
N ARG A 165 8.36 8.44 -8.04
CA ARG A 165 7.53 8.01 -6.91
C ARG A 165 8.06 6.70 -6.33
N TRP A 166 9.30 6.77 -5.88
CA TRP A 166 10.06 5.61 -5.43
C TRP A 166 9.48 4.96 -4.17
N CYS A 167 8.68 5.67 -3.36
CA CYS A 167 8.05 5.09 -2.18
C CYS A 167 7.13 3.91 -2.52
N SER A 168 6.34 4.00 -3.60
CA SER A 168 5.54 2.86 -4.06
C SER A 168 6.43 1.76 -4.64
N ALA A 169 7.46 2.13 -5.40
CA ALA A 169 8.33 1.18 -6.08
C ALA A 169 9.16 0.35 -5.09
N ALA A 170 9.89 1.01 -4.20
CA ALA A 170 10.85 0.41 -3.29
C ALA A 170 10.19 -0.18 -2.05
N LEU A 171 9.13 0.46 -1.52
CA LEU A 171 8.58 0.11 -0.20
C LEU A 171 7.27 -0.68 -0.28
N LYS A 172 6.71 -0.89 -1.47
CA LYS A 172 5.49 -1.70 -1.67
C LYS A 172 5.68 -2.75 -2.76
N ILE A 173 5.95 -2.30 -3.98
CA ILE A 173 6.02 -3.19 -5.16
C ILE A 173 7.22 -4.13 -5.07
N ASP A 174 8.43 -3.60 -4.83
CA ASP A 174 9.64 -4.44 -4.72
C ASP A 174 9.56 -5.39 -3.52
N VAL A 175 9.07 -4.89 -2.38
CA VAL A 175 8.85 -5.69 -1.15
C VAL A 175 7.94 -6.89 -1.44
N GLY A 176 6.74 -6.65 -1.97
CA GLY A 176 5.80 -7.73 -2.30
C GLY A 176 6.32 -8.68 -3.37
N ARG A 177 7.02 -8.17 -4.39
CA ARG A 177 7.63 -9.02 -5.42
C ARG A 177 8.72 -9.92 -4.86
N ARG A 178 9.59 -9.40 -3.99
CA ARG A 178 10.63 -10.20 -3.35
C ARG A 178 10.04 -11.20 -2.37
N ALA A 179 8.97 -10.86 -1.65
CA ALA A 179 8.23 -11.80 -0.82
C ALA A 179 7.65 -12.96 -1.66
N LEU A 180 6.97 -12.68 -2.78
CA LEU A 180 6.45 -13.72 -3.69
C LEU A 180 7.57 -14.59 -4.30
N ASN A 181 8.72 -13.98 -4.58
CA ASN A 181 9.78 -14.65 -5.32
C ASN A 181 10.65 -15.58 -4.47
N ASN A 182 10.67 -15.41 -3.14
CA ASN A 182 11.65 -16.03 -2.25
C ASN A 182 11.00 -16.91 -1.16
N GLN A 183 9.82 -17.48 -1.45
CA GLN A 183 9.15 -18.44 -0.57
C GLN A 183 8.85 -19.72 -1.36
N SER A 184 9.39 -20.85 -0.92
CA SER A 184 9.21 -22.15 -1.56
C SER A 184 7.75 -22.63 -1.53
N ARG A 185 6.95 -22.13 -0.58
CA ARG A 185 5.53 -22.47 -0.46
C ARG A 185 4.67 -22.06 -1.66
N PHE A 186 5.19 -21.23 -2.56
CA PHE A 186 4.55 -20.83 -3.82
C PHE A 186 5.06 -21.57 -5.06
N GLU A 187 6.03 -22.48 -4.90
CA GLU A 187 6.55 -23.30 -6.00
C GLU A 187 5.52 -24.36 -6.40
N ASN A 188 5.35 -24.56 -7.71
CA ASN A 188 4.37 -25.46 -8.31
C ASN A 188 2.92 -25.24 -7.86
N LYS A 189 2.61 -24.02 -7.38
CA LYS A 189 1.28 -23.62 -6.94
C LYS A 189 0.76 -22.43 -7.73
N ARG A 190 -0.55 -22.24 -7.65
CA ARG A 190 -1.28 -21.09 -8.18
C ARG A 190 -1.60 -20.11 -7.06
N THR A 191 -1.07 -18.90 -7.18
CA THR A 191 -1.27 -17.80 -6.24
C THR A 191 -2.06 -16.67 -6.89
N LEU A 192 -3.14 -16.26 -6.26
CA LEU A 192 -3.88 -15.05 -6.63
C LEU A 192 -3.42 -13.89 -5.78
N PHE A 193 -2.95 -12.82 -6.40
CA PHE A 193 -2.48 -11.62 -5.73
C PHE A 193 -3.48 -10.49 -5.92
N ILE A 194 -4.08 -10.03 -4.81
CA ILE A 194 -5.19 -9.09 -4.81
C ILE A 194 -4.75 -7.71 -4.33
N THR A 195 -5.10 -6.70 -5.11
CA THR A 195 -4.92 -5.28 -4.79
C THR A 195 -6.23 -4.52 -4.96
N GLY A 196 -6.42 -3.46 -4.17
CA GLY A 196 -7.68 -2.72 -4.07
C GLY A 196 -7.77 -1.46 -4.92
N GLU A 197 -7.10 -1.39 -6.08
CA GLU A 197 -7.29 -0.22 -6.95
C GLU A 197 -8.65 -0.25 -7.65
N ARG A 198 -9.27 0.93 -7.74
CA ARG A 198 -10.51 1.21 -8.46
C ARG A 198 -10.25 2.18 -9.60
N ARG A 199 -11.02 2.06 -10.69
CA ARG A 199 -10.90 2.93 -11.87
C ARG A 199 -11.30 4.37 -11.59
N GLU A 200 -12.29 4.56 -10.73
CA GLU A 200 -12.83 5.87 -10.35
C GLU A 200 -11.76 6.76 -9.69
N GLU A 201 -10.74 6.19 -9.06
CA GLU A 201 -9.73 6.96 -8.31
C GLU A 201 -8.82 7.82 -9.19
N SER A 202 -8.61 7.48 -10.48
CA SER A 202 -7.81 8.33 -11.39
C SER A 202 -7.92 7.91 -12.86
N SER A 203 -7.62 8.84 -13.76
CA SER A 203 -7.50 8.60 -15.21
C SER A 203 -6.47 7.52 -15.58
N ASN A 204 -5.41 7.37 -14.79
CA ASN A 204 -4.41 6.31 -14.98
C ASN A 204 -4.97 4.94 -14.57
N ARG A 205 -5.67 4.85 -13.43
CA ARG A 205 -6.29 3.59 -12.97
C ARG A 205 -7.45 3.15 -13.85
N ALA A 206 -8.15 4.08 -14.52
CA ALA A 206 -9.20 3.77 -15.50
C ALA A 206 -8.76 2.80 -16.61
N LYS A 207 -7.45 2.71 -16.87
CA LYS A 207 -6.85 1.85 -17.91
C LYS A 207 -6.43 0.47 -17.39
N TYR A 208 -6.53 0.20 -16.09
CA TYR A 208 -6.04 -1.06 -15.51
C TYR A 208 -6.87 -2.25 -15.96
N ASN A 209 -6.20 -3.38 -16.21
CA ASN A 209 -6.86 -4.67 -16.34
C ASN A 209 -7.40 -5.12 -14.99
N GLN A 210 -8.57 -5.75 -14.99
CA GLN A 210 -9.11 -6.36 -13.79
C GLN A 210 -8.35 -7.63 -13.41
N PHE A 211 -7.94 -8.41 -14.41
CA PHE A 211 -7.21 -9.65 -14.22
C PHE A 211 -6.05 -9.74 -15.23
N GLU A 212 -4.86 -10.08 -14.75
CA GLU A 212 -3.68 -10.25 -15.60
C GLU A 212 -2.61 -11.09 -14.89
N PRO A 213 -1.67 -11.73 -15.63
CA PRO A 213 -0.52 -12.35 -15.00
C PRO A 213 0.30 -11.34 -14.19
N HIS A 214 0.62 -11.67 -12.95
CA HIS A 214 1.44 -10.81 -12.10
C HIS A 214 2.89 -10.74 -12.63
N ALA A 215 3.62 -9.67 -12.32
CA ALA A 215 5.01 -9.51 -12.77
C ALA A 215 5.95 -10.63 -12.27
N CYS A 216 5.61 -11.29 -11.17
CA CYS A 216 6.35 -12.43 -10.61
C CYS A 216 5.93 -13.79 -11.19
N ASP A 217 4.98 -13.83 -12.13
CA ASP A 217 4.55 -15.06 -12.76
C ASP A 217 5.73 -15.74 -13.49
N ARG A 218 5.95 -17.02 -13.16
CA ARG A 218 6.98 -17.87 -13.76
C ARG A 218 6.43 -19.28 -13.95
N ARG A 219 5.16 -19.40 -14.38
CA ARG A 219 4.46 -20.69 -14.55
C ARG A 219 5.14 -21.63 -15.56
N THR A 220 5.84 -21.06 -16.53
CA THR A 220 6.63 -21.80 -17.54
C THR A 220 8.08 -22.04 -17.10
N GLY A 221 8.47 -21.54 -15.93
CA GLY A 221 9.81 -21.71 -15.37
C GLY A 221 9.97 -23.01 -14.58
N ARG A 222 11.22 -23.32 -14.19
CA ARG A 222 11.62 -24.56 -13.49
C ARG A 222 10.79 -24.87 -12.23
N LEU A 223 10.39 -23.84 -11.49
CA LEU A 223 9.67 -23.98 -10.21
C LEU A 223 8.15 -23.81 -10.37
N GLY A 224 7.63 -23.69 -11.59
CA GLY A 224 6.19 -23.71 -11.88
C GLY A 224 5.33 -22.65 -11.19
N ARG A 225 5.92 -21.60 -10.59
CA ARG A 225 5.20 -20.61 -9.79
C ARG A 225 4.25 -19.80 -10.67
N SER A 226 2.95 -20.04 -10.51
CA SER A 226 1.90 -19.35 -11.23
C SER A 226 1.34 -18.23 -10.36
N VAL A 227 1.43 -16.99 -10.80
CA VAL A 227 0.91 -15.84 -10.06
C VAL A 227 0.05 -14.98 -10.97
N ASP A 228 -1.22 -14.81 -10.60
CA ASP A 228 -2.13 -13.90 -11.29
C ASP A 228 -2.45 -12.71 -10.37
N SER A 229 -2.66 -11.54 -10.96
CA SER A 229 -3.14 -10.34 -10.28
C SER A 229 -4.61 -10.15 -10.55
N TRP A 230 -5.38 -9.91 -9.48
CA TRP A 230 -6.78 -9.60 -9.59
C TRP A 230 -7.16 -8.38 -8.76
N ARG A 231 -7.92 -7.50 -9.40
CA ARG A 231 -8.56 -6.35 -8.78
C ARG A 231 -10.06 -6.67 -8.71
N PRO A 232 -10.52 -7.43 -7.70
CA PRO A 232 -11.96 -7.44 -7.38
C PRO A 232 -12.33 -5.97 -7.11
N ILE A 233 -13.55 -5.50 -7.07
CA ILE A 233 -13.83 -4.06 -6.81
C ILE A 233 -13.25 -3.03 -7.80
N LEU A 234 -12.48 -3.39 -8.85
CA LEU A 234 -11.91 -2.40 -9.81
C LEU A 234 -12.98 -1.49 -10.44
N HIS A 235 -14.18 -2.04 -10.64
CA HIS A 235 -15.36 -1.38 -11.20
C HIS A 235 -16.31 -0.79 -10.15
N TRP A 236 -16.02 -0.94 -8.86
CA TRP A 236 -16.89 -0.45 -7.79
C TRP A 236 -16.77 1.06 -7.63
N SER A 237 -17.92 1.67 -7.35
CA SER A 237 -17.99 3.04 -6.88
C SER A 237 -17.45 3.14 -5.44
N GLU A 238 -17.19 4.36 -4.96
CA GLU A 238 -16.91 4.57 -3.54
C GLU A 238 -18.11 4.19 -2.65
N GLU A 239 -19.34 4.37 -3.15
CA GLU A 239 -20.57 3.97 -2.46
C GLU A 239 -20.62 2.46 -2.22
N ASP A 240 -20.30 1.65 -3.22
CA ASP A 240 -20.24 0.18 -3.09
C ASP A 240 -19.25 -0.26 -2.01
N VAL A 241 -18.11 0.45 -1.91
CA VAL A 241 -17.08 0.19 -0.91
C VAL A 241 -17.59 0.50 0.49
N TRP A 242 -18.21 1.66 0.70
CA TRP A 242 -18.79 1.98 2.01
C TRP A 242 -19.94 1.04 2.37
N ALA A 243 -20.79 0.68 1.40
CA ALA A 243 -21.90 -0.23 1.59
C ALA A 243 -21.43 -1.62 2.04
N ILE A 244 -20.34 -2.17 1.50
CA ILE A 244 -19.85 -3.47 1.99
C ILE A 244 -19.24 -3.36 3.40
N LEU A 245 -18.53 -2.26 3.71
CA LEU A 245 -18.02 -2.03 5.06
C LEU A 245 -19.18 -1.95 6.08
N GLU A 246 -20.25 -1.26 5.73
CA GLU A 246 -21.48 -1.17 6.55
C GLU A 246 -22.15 -2.52 6.74
N ARG A 247 -22.40 -3.27 5.65
CA ARG A 247 -23.05 -4.60 5.70
C ARG A 247 -22.30 -5.58 6.62
N HIS A 248 -20.98 -5.52 6.61
CA HIS A 248 -20.12 -6.38 7.45
C HIS A 248 -19.73 -5.72 8.77
N ARG A 249 -20.33 -4.57 9.11
CA ARG A 249 -20.09 -3.81 10.34
C ARG A 249 -18.62 -3.46 10.58
N VAL A 250 -17.80 -3.37 9.53
CA VAL A 250 -16.42 -2.92 9.67
C VAL A 250 -16.44 -1.44 10.04
N ALA A 251 -15.79 -1.10 11.15
CA ALA A 251 -15.68 0.28 11.59
C ALA A 251 -14.90 1.09 10.55
N PRO A 252 -15.35 2.30 10.17
CA PRO A 252 -14.59 3.15 9.28
C PRO A 252 -13.16 3.37 9.81
N PRO A 253 -12.11 3.14 9.01
CA PRO A 253 -10.74 3.35 9.47
C PRO A 253 -10.53 4.79 9.95
N VAL A 254 -9.72 4.96 11.00
CA VAL A 254 -9.46 6.25 11.66
C VAL A 254 -9.17 7.40 10.70
N PRO A 255 -8.36 7.26 9.63
CA PRO A 255 -8.09 8.38 8.72
C PRO A 255 -9.37 8.98 8.14
N TYR A 256 -10.34 8.14 7.75
CA TYR A 256 -11.62 8.61 7.22
C TYR A 256 -12.48 9.27 8.31
N ARG A 257 -12.46 8.76 9.55
CA ARG A 257 -13.13 9.40 10.70
C ARG A 257 -12.58 10.79 11.00
N LEU A 258 -11.30 11.03 10.71
CA LEU A 258 -10.63 12.33 10.86
C LEU A 258 -10.82 13.26 9.65
N GLY A 259 -11.54 12.82 8.61
CA GLY A 259 -11.85 13.64 7.43
C GLY A 259 -10.93 13.42 6.22
N TRP A 260 -9.94 12.52 6.29
CA TRP A 260 -9.12 12.20 5.14
C TRP A 260 -9.94 11.43 4.11
N SER A 261 -9.85 11.81 2.84
CA SER A 261 -10.46 11.08 1.71
C SER A 261 -9.76 9.75 1.41
N ARG A 262 -8.61 9.50 2.02
CA ARG A 262 -7.75 8.34 1.76
C ARG A 262 -6.95 7.93 2.98
N SER A 263 -6.97 6.64 3.29
CA SER A 263 -6.09 5.99 4.29
C SER A 263 -4.74 5.61 3.66
N SER A 264 -4.05 6.58 3.06
CA SER A 264 -2.63 6.42 2.74
C SER A 264 -1.78 6.78 3.95
N CYS A 265 -0.46 6.81 3.80
CA CYS A 265 0.45 7.39 4.80
C CYS A 265 -0.05 8.76 5.31
N MET A 266 0.15 9.04 6.59
CA MET A 266 -0.29 10.28 7.26
C MET A 266 0.33 11.52 6.59
N THR A 267 1.64 11.53 6.37
CA THR A 267 2.40 12.63 5.74
C THR A 267 2.68 12.34 4.25
N CYS A 268 1.71 11.75 3.55
CA CYS A 268 1.87 11.35 2.16
C CYS A 268 2.22 12.53 1.24
N ILE A 269 3.06 12.28 0.24
CA ILE A 269 3.39 13.26 -0.82
C ILE A 269 2.18 13.75 -1.63
N TYR A 270 1.04 13.08 -1.50
CA TYR A 270 -0.22 13.44 -2.16
C TYR A 270 -1.12 14.32 -1.31
N ASN A 271 -0.73 14.64 -0.07
CA ASN A 271 -1.55 15.44 0.83
C ASN A 271 -1.80 16.83 0.24
N SER A 272 -3.06 17.25 0.34
CA SER A 272 -3.50 18.59 -0.04
C SER A 272 -2.94 19.63 0.95
N PRO A 273 -2.93 20.94 0.59
CA PRO A 273 -2.67 22.00 1.54
C PRO A 273 -3.54 21.92 2.80
N ARG A 274 -4.81 21.52 2.66
CA ARG A 274 -5.76 21.36 3.77
C ARG A 274 -5.38 20.20 4.70
N VAL A 275 -4.92 19.08 4.17
CA VAL A 275 -4.37 17.98 4.97
C VAL A 275 -3.10 18.44 5.70
N TRP A 276 -2.18 19.14 5.04
CA TRP A 276 -1.00 19.69 5.71
C TRP A 276 -1.34 20.70 6.81
N ALA A 277 -2.33 21.57 6.60
CA ALA A 277 -2.86 22.46 7.64
C ALA A 277 -3.40 21.67 8.84
N THR A 278 -4.06 20.55 8.56
CA THR A 278 -4.62 19.66 9.59
C THR A 278 -3.51 18.95 10.37
N ILE A 279 -2.50 18.43 9.69
CA ILE A 279 -1.31 17.83 10.34
C ILE A 279 -0.60 18.88 11.20
N ALA A 280 -0.35 20.08 10.67
CA ALA A 280 0.30 21.15 11.42
C ALA A 280 -0.50 21.58 12.67
N LYS A 281 -1.84 21.50 12.63
CA LYS A 281 -2.71 21.84 13.76
C LYS A 281 -2.72 20.76 14.85
N TYR A 282 -2.87 19.49 14.48
CA TYR A 282 -3.13 18.41 15.45
C TYR A 282 -1.91 17.52 15.72
N PHE A 283 -0.93 17.50 14.82
CA PHE A 283 0.29 16.69 14.86
C PHE A 283 1.50 17.53 14.43
N PRO A 284 1.76 18.69 15.07
CA PRO A 284 2.74 19.67 14.61
C PRO A 284 4.16 19.13 14.53
N GLU A 285 4.50 18.12 15.33
CA GLU A 285 5.77 17.39 15.27
C GLU A 285 5.94 16.67 13.92
N ARG A 286 4.89 16.03 13.39
CA ARG A 286 4.93 15.30 12.13
C ARG A 286 5.16 16.22 10.93
N SER A 287 4.54 17.41 10.93
CA SER A 287 4.82 18.40 9.88
C SER A 287 6.22 18.99 9.99
N ARG A 288 6.75 19.17 11.21
CA ARG A 288 8.09 19.72 11.42
C ARG A 288 9.18 18.75 10.97
N GLU A 289 9.06 17.46 11.29
CA GLU A 289 10.01 16.44 10.82
C GLU A 289 10.13 16.42 9.29
N ILE A 290 9.01 16.58 8.58
CA ILE A 290 9.01 16.66 7.13
C ILE A 290 9.71 17.94 6.66
N ALA A 291 9.37 19.09 7.22
CA ALA A 291 9.97 20.38 6.89
C ALA A 291 11.49 20.39 7.13
N ASP A 292 11.96 19.82 8.23
CA ASP A 292 13.39 19.71 8.57
C ASP A 292 14.16 18.93 7.50
N HIS A 293 13.57 17.85 6.97
CA HIS A 293 14.14 17.10 5.85
C HIS A 293 14.10 17.91 4.54
N GLU A 294 13.03 18.65 4.26
CA GLU A 294 12.96 19.53 3.09
C GLU A 294 14.08 20.59 3.11
N ASP A 295 14.30 21.22 4.26
CA ASP A 295 15.35 22.21 4.48
C ASP A 295 16.74 21.59 4.32
N ARG A 296 16.96 20.42 4.93
CA ARG A 296 18.21 19.67 4.80
C ARG A 296 18.54 19.31 3.35
N PHE A 297 17.55 18.91 2.56
CA PHE A 297 17.76 18.50 1.17
C PHE A 297 17.79 19.70 0.21
N GLY A 298 17.34 20.88 0.64
CA GLY A 298 17.13 22.04 -0.22
C GLY A 298 16.04 21.85 -1.27
N VAL A 299 15.16 20.85 -1.09
CA VAL A 299 14.05 20.52 -1.99
C VAL A 299 12.84 20.01 -1.22
N THR A 300 11.65 20.31 -1.72
CA THR A 300 10.37 20.04 -1.05
C THR A 300 9.67 18.79 -1.61
N ILE A 301 8.76 18.21 -0.83
CA ILE A 301 7.75 17.22 -1.25
C ILE A 301 6.85 17.80 -2.34
N SER A 302 6.49 19.07 -2.22
CA SER A 302 5.67 19.76 -3.22
C SER A 302 6.50 20.15 -4.45
N ARG A 303 5.92 20.02 -5.64
CA ARG A 303 6.52 20.56 -6.88
C ARG A 303 6.52 22.08 -6.96
N SER A 304 5.67 22.75 -6.18
CA SER A 304 5.62 24.20 -6.11
C SER A 304 6.82 24.81 -5.38
N ARG A 305 7.72 23.99 -4.81
CA ARG A 305 8.87 24.45 -4.00
C ARG A 305 8.44 25.24 -2.76
N ILE A 306 7.28 24.89 -2.22
CA ILE A 306 6.73 25.43 -0.97
C ILE A 306 6.90 24.34 0.08
N ASN A 307 7.52 24.68 1.21
CA ASN A 307 7.69 23.78 2.35
C ASN A 307 6.31 23.37 2.90
N VAL A 308 6.18 22.17 3.45
CA VAL A 308 4.90 21.64 3.94
C VAL A 308 4.22 22.52 5.00
N ILE A 309 4.98 23.25 5.82
CA ILE A 309 4.44 24.19 6.81
C ILE A 309 3.77 25.37 6.11
N ASP A 310 4.49 26.01 5.18
CA ASP A 310 3.97 27.14 4.40
C ASP A 310 2.80 26.70 3.51
N LEU A 311 2.87 25.50 2.93
CA LEU A 311 1.80 24.91 2.15
C LEU A 311 0.54 24.74 3.01
N GLY A 312 0.69 24.23 4.23
CA GLY A 312 -0.40 24.14 5.20
C GLY A 312 -1.00 25.50 5.56
N ALA A 313 -0.16 26.54 5.72
CA ALA A 313 -0.61 27.89 6.04
C ALA A 313 -1.50 28.53 4.94
N THR A 314 -1.48 28.01 3.71
CA THR A 314 -2.36 28.47 2.61
C THR A 314 -3.80 27.96 2.71
N ALA A 315 -4.12 27.07 3.66
CA ALA A 315 -5.43 26.46 3.79
C ALA A 315 -5.92 26.39 5.24
N GLN A 316 -7.23 26.27 5.41
CA GLN A 316 -7.83 26.02 6.72
C GLN A 316 -7.84 24.52 7.02
N ALA A 317 -7.32 24.15 8.20
CA ALA A 317 -7.36 22.78 8.72
C ALA A 317 -8.78 22.23 8.81
N LEU A 318 -8.91 20.91 8.70
CA LEU A 318 -10.14 20.20 9.00
C LEU A 318 -10.56 20.40 10.46
N ILE A 319 -11.86 20.44 10.69
CA ILE A 319 -12.43 20.40 12.04
C ILE A 319 -12.61 18.92 12.38
N ILE A 320 -12.01 18.49 13.50
CA ILE A 320 -12.06 17.10 13.95
C ILE A 320 -12.88 17.07 15.25
N ASP A 321 -14.11 16.57 15.15
CA ASP A 321 -15.00 16.42 16.29
C ASP A 321 -14.85 15.04 16.96
N ASP A 322 -14.35 14.04 16.23
CA ASP A 322 -14.10 12.68 16.72
C ASP A 322 -12.82 12.62 17.56
N GLN A 323 -12.93 13.03 18.84
CA GLN A 323 -11.83 13.05 19.80
C GLN A 323 -11.28 11.65 20.14
N GLU A 324 -12.08 10.61 19.94
CA GLU A 324 -11.64 9.23 20.14
C GLU A 324 -10.70 8.80 19.00
N ALA A 325 -11.10 9.01 17.75
CA ALA A 325 -10.24 8.75 16.59
C ALA A 325 -8.97 9.61 16.62
N LEU A 326 -9.07 10.87 17.08
CA LEU A 326 -7.93 11.77 17.16
C LEU A 326 -6.90 11.28 18.17
N ARG A 327 -7.33 10.83 19.36
CA ARG A 327 -6.43 10.23 20.36
C ARG A 327 -5.79 8.95 19.83
N GLN A 328 -6.58 8.08 19.20
CA GLN A 328 -6.06 6.85 18.60
C GLN A 328 -4.96 7.13 17.57
N ALA A 329 -5.07 8.21 16.78
CA ALA A 329 -4.08 8.55 15.76
C ALA A 329 -2.68 8.83 16.31
N ALA A 330 -2.57 9.23 17.58
CA ALA A 330 -1.29 9.48 18.25
C ALA A 330 -0.70 8.23 18.93
N GLU A 331 -1.43 7.12 19.00
CA GLU A 331 -1.00 5.90 19.68
C GLU A 331 -0.55 4.83 18.69
N SER A 332 0.46 4.04 19.05
CA SER A 332 0.85 2.86 18.25
C SER A 332 -0.06 1.66 18.46
N THR A 333 -0.75 1.60 19.61
CA THR A 333 -1.63 0.49 19.97
C THR A 333 -3.07 0.77 19.53
N TYR A 334 -3.62 -0.19 18.78
CA TYR A 334 -4.94 -0.39 18.20
C TYR A 334 -6.23 -0.30 19.04
N GLN A 335 -6.52 0.64 19.93
CA GLN A 335 -7.59 0.40 20.92
C GLN A 335 -9.04 0.39 20.40
N LEU A 336 -9.34 1.05 19.27
CA LEU A 336 -10.72 1.18 18.79
C LEU A 336 -11.25 -0.14 18.17
N PRO A 337 -12.58 -0.35 18.11
CA PRO A 337 -13.12 -1.51 17.43
C PRO A 337 -12.80 -1.48 15.93
N VAL A 338 -12.40 -2.63 15.38
CA VAL A 338 -12.27 -2.84 13.93
C VAL A 338 -13.57 -3.36 13.31
N ILE A 339 -14.37 -4.11 14.09
CA ILE A 339 -15.75 -4.49 13.81
C ILE A 339 -16.63 -3.85 14.88
N LEU A 340 -17.68 -3.15 14.47
CA LEU A 340 -18.59 -2.48 15.39
C LEU A 340 -19.39 -3.52 16.21
N PRO A 341 -19.44 -3.36 17.55
CA PRO A 341 -20.25 -4.22 18.42
C PRO A 341 -21.71 -4.30 17.97
N ALA A 342 -22.39 -5.40 18.25
CA ALA A 342 -23.81 -5.54 17.96
C ALA A 342 -24.63 -4.39 18.60
N GLY A 343 -25.59 -3.84 17.87
CA GLY A 343 -26.43 -2.72 18.33
C GLY A 343 -25.83 -1.32 18.11
N THR A 344 -24.54 -1.19 17.81
CA THR A 344 -23.96 0.09 17.39
C THR A 344 -24.45 0.48 15.99
N GLN A 345 -24.90 1.72 15.79
CA GLN A 345 -25.25 2.21 14.46
C GLN A 345 -23.96 2.46 13.65
N TRP A 346 -23.89 1.94 12.43
CA TRP A 346 -22.82 2.27 11.51
C TRP A 346 -23.01 3.68 10.98
N GLN A 347 -21.92 4.46 10.88
CA GLN A 347 -21.97 5.83 10.39
C GLN A 347 -20.95 6.01 9.27
N LEU A 348 -21.40 6.64 8.19
CA LEU A 348 -20.53 7.05 7.11
C LEU A 348 -19.52 8.08 7.66
N PRO A 349 -18.20 7.86 7.53
CA PRO A 349 -17.22 8.77 8.09
C PRO A 349 -17.18 10.09 7.31
N ILE A 350 -16.81 11.18 7.97
CA ILE A 350 -16.73 12.52 7.35
C ILE A 350 -15.73 12.60 6.18
N GLY A 351 -14.76 11.68 6.10
CA GLY A 351 -13.83 11.56 4.97
C GLY A 351 -14.42 10.86 3.74
N ALA A 352 -15.60 10.24 3.83
CA ALA A 352 -16.25 9.61 2.69
C ALA A 352 -16.68 10.65 1.65
N PHE A 353 -16.48 10.34 0.37
CA PHE A 353 -16.80 11.21 -0.77
C PHE A 353 -16.14 12.60 -0.71
N ASN A 354 -15.12 12.78 0.13
CA ASN A 354 -14.42 14.05 0.22
C ASN A 354 -13.58 14.24 -1.07
N GLY A 355 -14.02 15.19 -1.89
CA GLY A 355 -13.43 15.54 -3.18
C GLY A 355 -12.10 16.30 -3.10
N GLU A 356 -11.40 16.29 -1.96
CA GLU A 356 -10.03 16.81 -1.85
C GLU A 356 -9.13 16.17 -2.91
N LYS A 357 -8.87 16.92 -3.99
CA LYS A 357 -8.06 16.49 -5.12
C LYS A 357 -6.64 16.22 -4.64
N CYS A 358 -6.29 14.93 -4.56
CA CYS A 358 -4.96 14.46 -4.23
C CYS A 358 -4.35 13.80 -5.47
N GLY A 359 -3.72 14.57 -6.35
CA GLY A 359 -3.17 14.08 -7.62
C GLY A 359 -2.09 14.99 -8.20
N SER A 360 -1.25 14.44 -9.07
CA SER A 360 -0.50 15.27 -10.02
C SER A 360 -1.45 15.57 -11.17
N ASP A 361 -1.88 16.82 -11.29
CA ASP A 361 -2.54 17.29 -12.52
C ASP A 361 -1.63 17.07 -13.74
#